data_AF-A0A8T5MBW3-F1
#
_entry.id   AF-A0A8T5MBW3-F1
#
_cell.length_a   1.000
_cell.length_b   1.000
_cell.length_c   1.000
_cell.angle_alpha   90.00
_cell.angle_beta   90.00
_cell.angle_gamma   90.00
#
_symmetry.space_group_name_H-M   'P 1'
#
loop_
_entity.id
_entity.type
_entity.pdbx_description
1 polymer ?
#
loop_
_entity_poly.entity_id
_entity_poly.type
_entity_poly.pdbx_seq_one_letter_code
_entity_poly.pdbx_strand_id
1 'polypeptide(L)'
;MALIFKSIYFWIILILAVLVAIKILNPSLIFPSNEFCGESTFGECETNADCMEGGCSGEVCKGKTERAVTTDCVWKGCYNEDNYDLSCQCVENQCQWK
;
A
#
# COMPACT_ATOMS: atom_id res chain seq x y z
N MET A 1 11.81 22.30 48.86
CA MET A 1 11.90 22.49 47.39
C MET A 1 12.28 21.22 46.62
N ALA A 2 13.06 20.26 47.18
CA ALA A 2 13.49 19.04 46.48
C ALA A 2 12.42 17.95 46.23
N LEU A 3 11.31 17.93 47.01
CA LEU A 3 10.27 16.90 46.89
C LEU A 3 9.33 17.12 45.69
N ILE A 4 9.13 18.38 45.31
CA ILE A 4 8.28 18.76 44.17
C ILE A 4 8.97 18.37 42.87
N PHE A 5 10.29 18.53 42.77
CA PHE A 5 11.07 18.09 41.60
C PHE A 5 11.05 16.58 41.40
N LYS A 6 11.10 15.77 42.47
CA LYS A 6 10.98 14.31 42.37
C LYS A 6 9.59 13.88 41.90
N SER A 7 8.55 14.61 42.34
CA SER A 7 7.17 14.40 41.89
C SER A 7 7.04 14.73 40.40
N ILE A 8 7.49 15.92 39.97
CA ILE A 8 7.45 16.33 38.56
C ILE A 8 8.22 15.35 37.66
N TYR A 9 9.41 14.93 38.08
CA TYR A 9 10.23 14.00 37.32
C TYR A 9 9.58 12.61 37.18
N PHE A 10 8.89 12.15 38.23
CA PHE A 10 8.11 10.92 38.19
C PHE A 10 6.96 11.00 37.17
N TRP A 11 6.22 12.11 37.15
CA TRP A 11 5.16 12.33 36.16
C TRP A 11 5.70 12.41 34.73
N ILE A 12 6.86 13.05 34.51
CA ILE A 12 7.50 13.11 33.19
C ILE A 12 7.90 11.71 32.70
N ILE A 13 8.52 10.89 33.56
CA ILE A 13 8.88 9.51 33.20
C ILE A 13 7.64 8.68 32.89
N LEU A 14 6.57 8.83 33.69
CA LEU A 14 5.34 8.09 33.51
C LEU A 14 4.63 8.49 32.19
N ILE A 15 4.60 9.79 31.87
CA ILE A 15 4.10 10.29 30.58
C ILE A 15 4.93 9.76 29.41
N LEU A 16 6.27 9.80 29.50
CA LEU A 16 7.15 9.27 28.45
C LEU A 16 6.97 7.76 28.27
N ALA A 17 6.84 6.99 29.35
CA ALA A 17 6.59 5.56 29.28
C ALA A 17 5.22 5.24 28.64
N VAL A 18 4.18 6.03 28.94
CA VAL A 18 2.86 5.92 28.31
C VAL A 18 2.93 6.27 26.82
N LEU A 19 3.63 7.35 26.43
CA LEU A 19 3.82 7.72 25.02
C LEU A 19 4.57 6.64 24.22
N VAL A 20 5.58 6.00 24.83
CA VAL A 20 6.30 4.88 24.23
C VAL A 20 5.39 3.65 24.11
N ALA A 21 4.59 3.33 25.13
CA ALA A 21 3.63 2.23 25.09
C ALA A 21 2.54 2.44 24.02
N ILE A 22 2.05 3.67 23.84
CA ILE A 22 1.10 4.03 22.77
C ILE A 22 1.70 3.76 21.38
N LYS A 23 3.01 4.01 21.17
CA LYS A 23 3.69 3.65 19.91
C LYS A 23 3.93 2.15 19.75
N ILE A 24 4.16 1.40 20.84
CA ILE A 24 4.39 -0.06 20.82
C ILE A 24 3.09 -0.83 20.56
N LEU A 25 1.95 -0.28 20.97
CA LEU A 25 0.61 -0.75 20.61
C LEU A 25 0.19 -0.33 19.18
N ASN A 26 1.14 0.03 18.30
CA ASN A 26 0.87 0.12 16.87
C ASN A 26 0.43 -1.27 16.39
N PRO A 27 -0.83 -1.46 16.00
CA PRO A 27 -1.33 -2.74 15.57
C PRO A 27 -0.97 -2.92 14.10
N SER A 28 0.31 -3.09 13.79
CA SER A 28 0.77 -3.51 12.45
C SER A 28 0.68 -5.03 12.24
N LEU A 29 -0.03 -5.75 13.13
CA LEU A 29 -0.19 -7.21 13.10
C LEU A 29 -1.60 -7.69 12.77
N ILE A 30 -2.47 -6.82 12.26
CA ILE A 30 -3.70 -7.24 11.59
C ILE A 30 -3.69 -6.54 10.24
N PHE A 31 -3.20 -7.22 9.20
CA PHE A 31 -3.40 -6.79 7.82
C PHE A 31 -4.69 -7.45 7.30
N PRO A 32 -5.87 -6.80 7.39
CA PRO A 32 -6.64 -6.75 6.17
C PRO A 32 -5.81 -5.89 5.22
N SER A 33 -5.44 -6.41 4.05
CA SER A 33 -4.81 -5.59 3.03
C SER A 33 -5.84 -4.54 2.58
N ASN A 34 -5.90 -3.43 3.31
CA ASN A 34 -6.51 -2.17 2.87
C ASN A 34 -5.63 -1.51 1.79
N GLU A 35 -4.82 -2.31 1.11
CA GLU A 35 -3.95 -1.93 0.02
C GLU A 35 -4.38 -2.75 -1.20
N PHE A 36 -4.28 -2.11 -2.35
CA PHE A 36 -4.48 -2.75 -3.63
C PHE A 36 -3.45 -3.87 -3.80
N CYS A 37 -3.89 -5.03 -4.30
CA CYS A 37 -3.06 -6.23 -4.36
C CYS A 37 -2.79 -6.73 -5.79
N GLY A 38 -3.09 -5.89 -6.79
CA GLY A 38 -2.71 -6.14 -8.18
C GLY A 38 -1.24 -5.85 -8.45
N GLU A 39 -0.74 -6.37 -9.56
CA GLU A 39 0.68 -6.35 -9.92
C GLU A 39 0.91 -5.52 -11.19
N SER A 40 2.09 -4.92 -11.31
CA SER A 40 2.51 -4.20 -12.53
C SER A 40 3.65 -4.96 -13.21
N THR A 41 3.59 -5.14 -14.53
CA THR A 41 4.71 -5.74 -15.28
C THR A 41 5.84 -4.75 -15.53
N PHE A 42 5.57 -3.45 -15.36
CA PHE A 42 6.47 -2.35 -15.69
C PHE A 42 6.88 -2.32 -17.16
N GLY A 43 5.99 -2.80 -18.05
CA GLY A 43 6.19 -2.73 -19.49
C GLY A 43 6.41 -1.30 -19.99
N GLU A 44 7.28 -1.12 -20.99
CA GLU A 44 7.59 0.19 -21.56
C GLU A 44 6.33 0.84 -22.18
N CYS A 45 6.17 2.15 -21.95
CA CYS A 45 5.07 2.94 -22.48
C CYS A 45 5.49 4.40 -22.71
N GLU A 46 4.77 5.10 -23.61
CA GLU A 46 4.91 6.55 -23.78
C GLU A 46 3.67 7.29 -23.24
N THR A 47 2.51 6.65 -23.30
CA THR A 47 1.22 7.21 -22.91
C THR A 47 0.39 6.18 -22.13
N ASN A 48 -0.60 6.66 -21.38
CA ASN A 48 -1.56 5.77 -20.69
C ASN A 48 -2.29 4.83 -21.66
N ALA A 49 -2.44 5.24 -22.94
CA ALA A 49 -3.04 4.41 -23.96
C ALA A 49 -2.17 3.22 -24.39
N ASP A 50 -0.90 3.17 -24.00
CA ASP A 50 -0.02 2.03 -24.26
C ASP A 50 -0.13 0.95 -23.18
N CYS A 51 -0.77 1.27 -22.05
CA CYS A 51 -1.03 0.35 -20.96
C CYS A 51 -2.43 -0.26 -21.07
N MET A 52 -2.59 -1.44 -20.49
CA MET A 52 -3.86 -2.15 -20.39
C MET A 52 -3.88 -3.05 -19.15
N GLU A 53 -5.08 -3.27 -18.64
CA GLU A 53 -5.35 -4.29 -17.65
C GLU A 53 -5.28 -5.68 -18.31
N GLY A 54 -4.73 -6.64 -17.56
CA GLY A 54 -4.53 -8.02 -17.95
C GLY A 54 -4.62 -8.93 -16.73
N GLY A 55 -4.18 -10.18 -16.89
CA GLY A 55 -4.54 -11.23 -15.94
C GLY A 55 -5.97 -11.68 -16.15
N CYS A 56 -6.33 -12.83 -15.56
CA CYS A 56 -7.68 -13.38 -15.74
C CYS A 56 -8.75 -12.56 -15.00
N SER A 57 -8.36 -11.86 -13.93
CA SER A 57 -9.23 -11.09 -13.06
C SER A 57 -9.03 -9.57 -13.21
N GLY A 58 -8.27 -9.10 -14.21
CA GLY A 58 -7.95 -7.68 -14.38
C GLY A 58 -6.88 -7.17 -13.40
N GLU A 59 -6.20 -8.06 -12.70
CA GLU A 59 -5.30 -7.72 -11.58
C GLU A 59 -3.89 -7.29 -12.01
N VAL A 60 -3.57 -7.34 -13.31
CA VAL A 60 -2.23 -7.03 -13.82
C VAL A 60 -2.28 -5.77 -14.69
N CYS A 61 -1.52 -4.74 -14.34
CA CYS A 61 -1.27 -3.62 -15.24
C CYS A 61 -0.06 -3.92 -16.11
N LYS A 62 -0.25 -3.89 -17.43
CA LYS A 62 0.78 -4.28 -18.40
C LYS A 62 0.76 -3.42 -19.66
N GLY A 63 1.86 -3.43 -20.41
CA GLY A 63 1.91 -2.84 -21.74
C GLY A 63 1.08 -3.64 -22.75
N LYS A 64 0.41 -2.94 -23.68
CA LYS A 64 -0.40 -3.57 -24.74
C LYS A 64 0.38 -4.49 -25.67
N THR A 65 1.66 -4.22 -25.85
CA THR A 65 2.56 -5.00 -26.72
C THR A 65 3.18 -6.20 -26.01
N GLU A 66 3.07 -6.29 -24.68
CA GLU A 66 3.59 -7.41 -23.92
C GLU A 66 2.74 -8.68 -24.13
N ARG A 67 3.35 -9.85 -23.95
CA ARG A 67 2.62 -11.12 -23.99
C ARG A 67 1.55 -11.17 -22.90
N ALA A 68 0.48 -11.94 -23.12
CA ALA A 68 -0.54 -12.16 -22.11
C ALA A 68 0.10 -12.76 -20.84
N VAL A 69 -0.24 -12.21 -19.68
CA VAL A 69 0.16 -12.74 -18.38
C VAL A 69 -0.94 -13.69 -17.93
N THR A 70 -0.62 -14.99 -17.85
CA THR A 70 -1.55 -15.99 -17.34
C THR A 70 -1.48 -16.00 -15.83
N THR A 71 -2.59 -15.63 -15.19
CA THR A 71 -2.78 -15.71 -13.74
C THR A 71 -3.92 -16.67 -13.40
N ASP A 72 -4.08 -16.99 -12.13
CA ASP A 72 -5.24 -17.76 -11.69
C ASP A 72 -6.53 -16.93 -11.85
N CYS A 73 -7.58 -17.55 -12.36
CA CYS A 73 -8.90 -16.94 -12.52
C CYS A 73 -9.68 -16.89 -11.19
N VAL A 74 -9.06 -16.31 -10.15
CA VAL A 74 -9.64 -16.17 -8.81
C VAL A 74 -9.72 -14.70 -8.45
N TRP A 75 -10.93 -14.16 -8.50
CA TRP A 75 -11.20 -12.79 -8.11
C TRP A 75 -10.95 -12.57 -6.61
N LYS A 76 -10.29 -11.44 -6.28
CA LYS A 76 -10.09 -10.94 -4.91
C LYS A 76 -10.62 -9.52 -4.82
N GLY A 77 -11.22 -9.16 -3.69
CA GLY A 77 -11.75 -7.80 -3.48
C GLY A 77 -10.71 -6.70 -3.61
N CYS A 78 -9.44 -6.98 -3.29
CA CYS A 78 -8.33 -6.04 -3.41
C CYS A 78 -7.84 -5.83 -4.86
N TYR A 79 -8.43 -6.50 -5.85
CA TYR A 79 -8.22 -6.23 -7.28
C TYR A 79 -9.13 -5.15 -7.83
N ASN A 80 -10.15 -4.73 -7.09
CA ASN A 80 -10.99 -3.62 -7.50
C ASN A 80 -10.25 -2.30 -7.26
N GLU A 81 -9.71 -1.75 -8.33
CA GLU A 81 -8.94 -0.52 -8.41
C GLU A 81 -9.75 0.74 -8.02
N ASP A 82 -11.06 0.76 -8.27
CA ASP A 82 -11.95 1.86 -7.88
C ASP A 82 -11.96 2.09 -6.36
N ASN A 83 -11.79 1.01 -5.57
CA ASN A 83 -11.72 1.12 -4.11
C ASN A 83 -10.44 1.83 -3.62
N TYR A 84 -9.44 1.98 -4.49
CA TYR A 84 -8.13 2.54 -4.16
C TYR A 84 -7.78 3.79 -4.99
N ASP A 85 -8.69 4.26 -5.85
CA ASP A 85 -8.46 5.39 -6.78
C ASP A 85 -7.23 5.17 -7.67
N LEU A 86 -7.05 3.92 -8.12
CA LEU A 86 -5.95 3.51 -9.00
C LEU A 86 -6.47 3.24 -10.39
N SER A 87 -5.59 3.38 -11.38
CA SER A 87 -5.83 2.92 -12.74
C SER A 87 -4.54 2.45 -13.39
N CYS A 88 -4.62 1.63 -14.43
CA CYS A 88 -3.43 1.21 -15.16
C CYS A 88 -2.94 2.34 -16.08
N GLN A 89 -1.82 2.98 -15.71
CA GLN A 89 -1.29 4.18 -16.35
C GLN A 89 0.18 4.05 -16.72
N CYS A 90 0.66 4.96 -17.56
CA CYS A 90 2.07 5.10 -17.89
C CYS A 90 2.75 6.09 -16.95
N VAL A 91 3.58 5.59 -16.05
CA VAL A 91 4.30 6.38 -15.04
C VAL A 91 5.79 6.12 -15.21
N GLU A 92 6.56 7.19 -15.40
CA GLU A 92 8.01 7.12 -15.64
C GLU A 92 8.39 6.20 -16.82
N ASN A 93 7.58 6.21 -17.88
CA ASN A 93 7.69 5.34 -19.06
C ASN A 93 7.48 3.84 -18.79
N GLN A 94 6.79 3.50 -17.70
CA GLN A 94 6.45 2.13 -17.33
C GLN A 94 4.95 2.00 -16.98
N CYS A 95 4.32 0.92 -17.41
CA CYS A 95 2.94 0.61 -17.06
C CYS A 95 2.83 0.18 -15.59
N GLN A 96 2.09 0.96 -14.81
CA GLN A 96 1.95 0.81 -13.37
C GLN A 96 0.51 1.10 -12.91
N TRP A 97 0.09 0.46 -11.83
CA TRP A 97 -1.11 0.86 -11.08
C TRP A 97 -0.85 2.18 -10.35
N LYS A 98 -1.46 3.28 -10.81
CA LYS A 98 -1.25 4.60 -10.22
C LYS A 98 -2.45 5.53 -10.28
#